data_AF-A0AA46A4P9-F1
#
_entry.id   AF-A0AA46A4P9-F1
#
_cell.length_a   1.000
_cell.length_b   1.000
_cell.length_c   1.000
_cell.angle_alpha   90.00
_cell.angle_beta   90.00
_cell.angle_gamma   90.00
#
_symmetry.space_group_name_H-M   'P 1'
#
loop_
_entity.id
_entity.type
_entity.pdbx_description
1 polymer ?
#
loop_
_entity_poly.entity_id
_entity_poly.type
_entity_poly.pdbx_seq_one_letter_code
_entity_poly.pdbx_strand_id
1 'polypeptide(L)'
;MNPLLISAACLIGAGAVALVCSALRLRWPLTALSLMLAVIALQLAQAARGQAGVHDLGAWLAMRSTVVPALLGIAAGIVIGKALGWRLQYHGWQAGVTAAALILSICAAGYTLLL
;
A
#
# COMPACT_ATOMS: atom_id res chain seq x y z
N MET A 1 6.72 20.93 2.06
CA MET A 1 5.98 19.75 2.57
C MET A 1 7.00 18.68 2.92
N ASN A 2 6.99 18.16 4.16
CA ASN A 2 8.05 17.27 4.63
C ASN A 2 7.70 15.81 4.28
N PRO A 3 8.43 15.12 3.37
CA PRO A 3 8.09 13.76 2.93
C PRO A 3 8.12 12.72 4.07
N LEU A 4 8.84 13.03 5.15
CA LEU A 4 8.85 12.23 6.39
C LEU A 4 7.50 12.24 7.11
N LEU A 5 6.80 13.37 7.13
CA LEU A 5 5.46 13.45 7.74
C LEU A 5 4.43 12.69 6.92
N ILE A 6 4.53 12.77 5.59
CA ILE A 6 3.63 12.06 4.67
C ILE A 6 3.83 10.54 4.80
N SER A 7 5.08 10.08 4.83
CA SER A 7 5.39 8.66 5.02
C SER A 7 4.95 8.13 6.38
N ALA A 8 5.15 8.89 7.46
CA ALA A 8 4.64 8.52 8.78
C ALA A 8 3.10 8.44 8.79
N ALA A 9 2.42 9.41 8.19
CA ALA A 9 0.96 9.42 8.10
C ALA A 9 0.42 8.24 7.25
N CYS A 10 1.05 7.94 6.11
CA CYS A 10 0.69 6.78 5.28
C CYS A 10 0.92 5.46 6.01
N LEU A 11 2.05 5.33 6.73
CA LEU A 11 2.37 4.12 7.49
C LEU A 11 1.37 3.90 8.64
N ILE A 12 1.12 4.94 9.43
CA ILE A 12 0.20 4.88 10.57
C ILE A 12 -1.24 4.69 10.07
N GLY A 13 -1.66 5.44 9.06
CA GLY A 13 -3.01 5.34 8.50
C GLY A 13 -3.30 3.97 7.91
N ALA A 14 -2.41 3.46 7.05
CA ALA A 14 -2.60 2.15 6.44
C ALA A 14 -2.50 1.00 7.46
N GLY A 15 -1.59 1.12 8.44
CA GLY A 15 -1.45 0.16 9.54
C GLY A 15 -2.65 0.16 10.49
N ALA A 16 -3.16 1.34 10.86
CA ALA A 16 -4.35 1.47 11.68
C ALA A 16 -5.57 0.89 10.97
N VAL A 17 -5.76 1.18 9.67
CA VAL A 17 -6.86 0.59 8.89
C VAL A 17 -6.74 -0.94 8.84
N ALA A 18 -5.54 -1.47 8.61
CA ALA A 18 -5.32 -2.92 8.61
C ALA A 18 -5.64 -3.57 9.97
N LEU A 19 -5.18 -2.93 11.05
CA LEU A 19 -5.38 -3.39 12.42
C LEU A 19 -6.85 -3.30 12.85
N VAL A 20 -7.52 -2.18 12.55
CA VAL A 20 -8.96 -1.98 12.80
C VAL A 20 -9.81 -2.95 11.96
N CYS A 21 -9.46 -3.21 10.70
CA CYS A 21 -10.14 -4.22 9.90
C CYS A 21 -9.99 -5.63 10.49
N SER A 22 -8.81 -5.95 11.02
CA SER A 22 -8.60 -7.23 11.73
C SER A 22 -9.39 -7.30 13.05
N ALA A 23 -9.52 -6.19 13.79
CA ALA A 23 -10.29 -6.11 15.03
C ALA A 23 -11.81 -6.24 14.80
N LEU A 24 -12.36 -5.44 13.88
CA LEU A 24 -13.80 -5.38 13.61
C LEU A 24 -14.29 -6.41 12.60
N ARG A 25 -13.38 -7.22 12.01
CA ARG A 25 -13.67 -8.15 10.90
C ARG A 25 -14.33 -7.47 9.68
N LEU A 26 -14.20 -6.15 9.55
CA LEU A 26 -14.67 -5.38 8.40
C LEU A 26 -13.71 -5.57 7.22
N ARG A 27 -14.25 -5.97 6.07
CA ARG A 27 -13.47 -6.46 4.91
C ARG A 27 -13.32 -5.43 3.79
N TRP A 28 -14.37 -4.64 3.57
CA TRP A 28 -14.47 -3.61 2.55
C TRP A 28 -13.41 -2.49 2.63
N PRO A 29 -13.00 -2.01 3.82
CA PRO A 29 -12.02 -0.92 3.88
C PRO A 29 -10.65 -1.39 3.39
N LEU A 30 -10.26 -2.62 3.72
CA LEU A 30 -8.97 -3.18 3.38
C LEU A 30 -8.86 -3.49 1.88
N THR A 31 -9.92 -4.03 1.28
CA THR A 31 -9.99 -4.25 -0.16
C THR A 31 -9.92 -2.93 -0.92
N ALA A 32 -10.71 -1.93 -0.53
CA ALA A 32 -10.71 -0.62 -1.19
C ALA A 32 -9.35 0.08 -1.08
N LEU A 33 -8.73 0.02 0.12
CA LEU A 33 -7.41 0.61 0.36
C LEU A 33 -6.33 -0.07 -0.48
N SER A 34 -6.32 -1.42 -0.54
CA SER A 34 -5.36 -2.15 -1.38
C SER A 34 -5.51 -1.85 -2.87
N LEU A 35 -6.75 -1.70 -3.35
CA LEU A 35 -7.06 -1.45 -4.75
C LEU A 35 -6.71 -0.02 -5.15
N MET A 36 -7.01 0.96 -4.29
CA MET A 36 -6.54 2.34 -4.46
C MET A 36 -5.01 2.42 -4.43
N LEU A 37 -4.35 1.70 -3.53
CA LEU A 37 -2.89 1.66 -3.48
C LEU A 37 -2.29 1.10 -4.78
N ALA A 38 -2.90 0.06 -5.35
CA ALA A 38 -2.49 -0.52 -6.63
C ALA A 38 -2.66 0.48 -7.78
N VAL A 39 -3.79 1.19 -7.84
CA VAL A 39 -4.04 2.23 -8.85
C VAL A 39 -3.03 3.37 -8.73
N ILE A 40 -2.79 3.89 -7.52
CA ILE A 40 -1.81 4.97 -7.27
C ILE A 40 -0.40 4.52 -7.66
N ALA A 41 -0.02 3.31 -7.28
CA ALA A 41 1.28 2.75 -7.64
C ALA A 41 1.45 2.62 -9.16
N LEU A 42 0.39 2.19 -9.87
CA LEU A 42 0.42 2.06 -11.32
C LEU A 42 0.49 3.43 -12.02
N GLN A 43 -0.25 4.43 -11.53
CA GLN A 43 -0.20 5.80 -12.05
C GLN A 43 1.20 6.42 -11.85
N LEU A 44 1.81 6.22 -10.68
CA LEU A 44 3.17 6.68 -10.40
C LEU A 44 4.21 5.97 -11.28
N ALA A 45 4.05 4.67 -11.52
CA ALA A 45 4.93 3.92 -12.42
C ALA A 45 4.80 4.35 -13.89
N GLN A 46 3.59 4.70 -14.34
CA GLN A 46 3.40 5.28 -15.66
C GLN A 46 3.95 6.71 -15.75
N ALA A 47 3.80 7.51 -14.69
CA ALA A 47 4.37 8.85 -14.61
C ALA A 47 5.90 8.84 -14.65
N ALA A 48 6.54 7.88 -13.98
CA ALA A 48 8.00 7.67 -14.05
C ALA A 48 8.47 7.34 -15.47
N ARG A 49 7.67 6.59 -16.25
CA ARG A 49 7.98 6.30 -17.67
C ARG A 49 7.81 7.50 -18.61
N GLY A 50 7.13 8.57 -18.17
CA GLY A 50 6.81 9.75 -18.97
C GLY A 50 7.95 10.78 -19.11
N GLN A 51 8.95 10.47 -19.93
CA GLN A 51 9.83 11.36 -20.74
C GLN A 51 10.32 12.76 -20.28
N ALA A 52 10.24 13.18 -19.02
CA ALA A 52 10.90 14.42 -18.57
C ALA A 52 11.55 14.23 -17.20
N GLY A 53 12.88 14.34 -17.12
CA GLY A 53 13.72 13.98 -15.95
C GLY A 53 13.38 14.65 -14.60
N VAL A 54 12.43 15.58 -14.54
CA VAL A 54 11.89 16.15 -13.28
C VAL A 54 10.65 15.38 -12.79
N HIS A 55 9.83 14.84 -13.69
CA HIS A 55 8.69 13.98 -13.34
C HIS A 55 9.13 12.62 -12.81
N ASP A 56 10.27 12.12 -13.28
CA ASP A 56 10.82 10.84 -12.85
C ASP A 56 11.23 10.88 -11.37
N LEU A 57 11.99 11.92 -10.97
CA LEU A 57 12.40 12.12 -9.57
C LEU A 57 11.20 12.35 -8.64
N GLY A 58 10.19 13.10 -9.11
CA GLY A 58 8.97 13.38 -8.35
C GLY A 58 8.12 12.13 -8.13
N ALA A 59 7.93 11.33 -9.17
CA ALA A 59 7.22 10.05 -9.09
C ALA A 59 7.97 9.07 -8.17
N TRP A 60 9.29 9.02 -8.27
CA TRP A 60 10.14 8.19 -7.40
C TRP A 60 10.03 8.60 -5.93
N LEU A 61 10.14 9.90 -5.63
CA LEU A 61 10.02 10.43 -4.27
C LEU A 61 8.61 10.20 -3.71
N ALA A 62 7.56 10.38 -4.52
CA ALA A 62 6.17 10.12 -4.14
C ALA A 62 5.96 8.63 -3.84
N MET A 63 6.49 7.74 -4.68
CA MET A 63 6.36 6.30 -4.50
C MET A 63 7.07 5.82 -3.23
N ARG A 64 8.26 6.34 -2.96
CA ARG A 64 9.03 6.03 -1.75
C ARG A 64 8.41 6.60 -0.47
N SER A 65 7.78 7.77 -0.55
CA SER A 65 7.17 8.44 0.62
C SER A 65 5.72 8.03 0.89
N THR A 66 5.03 7.35 -0.04
CA THR A 66 3.63 6.95 0.14
C THR A 66 3.42 5.44 0.03
N VAL A 67 3.79 4.83 -1.10
CA VAL A 67 3.50 3.42 -1.41
C VAL A 67 4.30 2.47 -0.53
N VAL A 68 5.61 2.70 -0.37
CA VAL A 68 6.48 1.89 0.49
C VAL A 68 6.03 1.91 1.96
N PRO A 69 5.85 3.07 2.61
CA PRO A 69 5.39 3.11 3.99
C PRO A 69 3.96 2.58 4.16
N ALA A 70 3.07 2.77 3.17
CA ALA A 70 1.74 2.18 3.22
C ALA A 70 1.78 0.64 3.16
N LEU A 71 2.63 0.06 2.30
CA LEU A 71 2.83 -1.40 2.25
C LEU A 71 3.37 -1.93 3.57
N LEU A 72 4.36 -1.25 4.16
CA LEU A 72 4.89 -1.60 5.49
C LEU A 72 3.84 -1.46 6.58
N GLY A 73 3.03 -0.40 6.55
CA GLY A 73 1.92 -0.20 7.47
C GLY A 73 0.90 -1.34 7.40
N ILE A 74 0.46 -1.70 6.18
CA ILE A 74 -0.47 -2.82 5.96
C ILE A 74 0.12 -4.13 6.49
N ALA A 75 1.37 -4.43 6.15
CA ALA A 75 2.05 -5.63 6.62
C ALA A 75 2.13 -5.66 8.15
N ALA A 76 2.54 -4.56 8.78
CA ALA A 76 2.61 -4.45 10.23
C ALA A 76 1.23 -4.63 10.89
N GLY A 77 0.19 -3.96 10.37
CA GLY A 77 -1.17 -4.09 10.89
C GLY A 77 -1.72 -5.51 10.79
N ILE A 78 -1.43 -6.22 9.69
CA ILE A 78 -1.81 -7.63 9.51
C ILE A 78 -1.04 -8.54 10.48
N VAL A 79 0.29 -8.34 10.62
CA VAL A 79 1.13 -9.14 11.51
C VAL A 79 0.71 -8.94 12.97
N ILE A 80 0.46 -7.70 13.38
CA ILE A 80 -0.02 -7.37 14.74
C ILE A 80 -1.41 -7.97 14.97
N GLY A 81 -2.34 -7.80 14.03
CA GLY A 81 -3.68 -8.41 14.13
C GLY A 81 -3.61 -9.94 14.24
N LYS A 82 -2.71 -10.58 13.49
CA LYS A 82 -2.47 -12.03 13.58
C LYS A 82 -1.86 -12.42 14.93
N ALA A 83 -0.90 -11.65 15.44
CA ALA A 83 -0.28 -11.89 16.76
C ALA A 83 -1.30 -11.74 17.90
N LEU A 84 -2.28 -10.84 17.75
CA LEU A 84 -3.40 -10.65 18.68
C LEU A 84 -4.50 -11.72 18.54
N GLY A 85 -4.32 -12.72 17.66
CA GLY A 85 -5.28 -13.79 17.44
C GLY A 85 -6.51 -13.39 16.63
N TRP A 86 -6.51 -12.21 16.02
CA TRP A 86 -7.61 -11.75 15.18
C TRP A 86 -7.54 -12.43 13.82
N ARG A 87 -8.51 -13.33 13.58
CA ARG A 87 -8.63 -14.04 12.31
C ARG A 87 -9.44 -13.20 11.33
N LEU A 88 -8.78 -12.74 10.27
CA LEU A 88 -9.47 -12.26 9.08
C LEU A 88 -10.14 -13.46 8.39
N GLN A 89 -11.47 -13.52 8.45
CA GLN A 89 -12.24 -14.42 7.59
C GLN A 89 -12.26 -13.85 6.18
N TYR A 90 -11.38 -14.36 5.32
CA TYR A 90 -11.42 -14.05 3.90
C TYR A 90 -12.39 -14.99 3.18
N HIS A 91 -13.22 -14.44 2.28
CA HIS A 91 -13.84 -15.21 1.21
C HIS A 91 -12.83 -15.32 0.06
N GLY A 92 -12.69 -16.50 -0.53
CA GLY A 92 -11.57 -16.83 -1.46
C GLY A 92 -11.33 -15.80 -2.57
N TRP A 93 -12.39 -15.19 -3.12
CA TRP A 93 -12.25 -14.17 -4.17
C TRP A 93 -11.68 -12.84 -3.65
N GLN A 94 -12.10 -12.39 -2.45
CA GLN A 94 -11.62 -11.14 -1.84
C GLN A 94 -10.16 -11.26 -1.41
N ALA A 95 -9.78 -12.40 -0.82
CA ALA A 95 -8.37 -12.69 -0.54
C ALA A 95 -7.54 -12.60 -1.82
N GLY A 96 -8.01 -13.24 -2.89
CA GLY A 96 -7.36 -13.19 -4.20
C GLY A 96 -7.16 -11.77 -4.72
N VAL A 97 -8.21 -10.93 -4.68
CA VAL A 97 -8.12 -9.53 -5.13
C VAL A 97 -7.16 -8.71 -4.25
N THR A 98 -7.22 -8.83 -2.92
CA THR A 98 -6.29 -8.11 -2.03
C THR A 98 -4.85 -8.55 -2.23
N ALA A 99 -4.60 -9.86 -2.39
CA ALA A 99 -3.28 -10.40 -2.63
C ALA A 99 -2.74 -9.95 -3.99
N ALA A 100 -3.57 -10.02 -5.04
CA ALA A 100 -3.21 -9.56 -6.37
C ALA A 100 -2.88 -8.06 -6.38
N ALA A 101 -3.71 -7.23 -5.73
CA ALA A 101 -3.45 -5.80 -5.59
C ALA A 101 -2.14 -5.50 -4.84
N LEU A 102 -1.88 -6.19 -3.73
CA LEU A 102 -0.63 -6.04 -2.97
C LEU A 102 0.58 -6.47 -3.79
N ILE A 103 0.52 -7.61 -4.48
CA ILE A 103 1.58 -8.08 -5.38
C ILE A 103 1.82 -7.06 -6.49
N LEU A 104 0.74 -6.52 -7.09
CA LEU A 104 0.85 -5.50 -8.13
C LEU A 104 1.52 -4.22 -7.61
N SER A 105 1.14 -3.75 -6.42
CA SER A 105 1.76 -2.59 -5.76
C SER A 105 3.23 -2.83 -5.45
N ILE A 106 3.60 -4.04 -4.97
CA ILE A 106 4.99 -4.41 -4.69
C ILE A 106 5.80 -4.47 -5.97
N CYS A 107 5.28 -5.10 -7.03
CA CYS A 107 5.94 -5.17 -8.34
C CYS A 107 6.09 -3.77 -8.95
N ALA A 108 5.06 -2.94 -8.89
CA ALA A 108 5.11 -1.57 -9.41
C ALA A 108 6.14 -0.73 -8.65
N ALA A 109 6.17 -0.80 -7.31
CA ALA A 109 7.14 -0.10 -6.47
C ALA A 109 8.56 -0.63 -6.65
N GLY A 110 8.73 -1.95 -6.75
CA GLY A 110 10.03 -2.57 -7.01
C GLY A 110 10.57 -2.16 -8.37
N TYR A 111 9.72 -2.16 -9.40
CA TYR A 111 10.11 -1.76 -10.75
C TYR A 111 10.52 -0.28 -10.82
N THR A 112 9.80 0.63 -10.18
CA THR A 112 10.18 2.06 -10.12
C THR A 112 11.37 2.34 -9.20
N LEU A 113 11.63 1.53 -8.19
CA LEU A 113 12.81 1.67 -7.33
C LEU A 113 14.09 1.08 -7.95
N LEU A 114 13.95 0.13 -8.88
CA LEU A 114 15.06 -0.52 -9.60
C LEU A 114 15.45 0.18 -10.91
N LEU A 115 14.53 0.97 -11.48
CA LEU A 115 14.80 1.93 -12.55
C LEU A 115 15.58 3.13 -12.02
#